data_AF-A0A2V8L4A7-F1
#
_entry.id   AF-A0A2V8L4A7-F1
#
_cell.length_a   1.000
_cell.length_b   1.000
_cell.length_c   1.000
_cell.angle_alpha   90.00
_cell.angle_beta   90.00
_cell.angle_gamma   90.00
#
_symmetry.space_group_name_H-M   'P 1'
#
loop_
_entity.id
_entity.type
_entity.pdbx_description
1 polymer ?
#
loop_
_entity_poly.entity_id
_entity_poly.type
_entity_poly.pdbx_seq_one_letter_code
_entity_poly.pdbx_strand_id
1 'polypeptide(L)'
;MTNTLHRYGSGESFSDDYIVFAIPARGFNDNGAVEKLRQFLEIARKYKPVNMGDASHGSIFRPSKELNPTVHWRRDLSRDFDSVVSSVSCTTTVAAVFDNQDQAVAFIQELKEADLGLSINISTALDKAQQCARRAGVERHSVEYSLGFFGQTDRMADRHTLELSTMCGHGMLSFDFVRKLVEWVKQGRRTPEQASATLARFCSCGVFNPTRACRLFQESKGPSSSLMK
;
A
#
# COMPACT_ATOMS: atom_id res chain seq x y z
N MET A 1 9.42 8.48 -6.71
CA MET A 1 8.15 9.13 -6.36
C MET A 1 7.97 8.97 -4.85
N THR A 2 8.00 10.07 -4.12
CA THR A 2 8.15 10.16 -2.65
C THR A 2 6.82 10.11 -1.88
N ASN A 3 5.71 9.80 -2.52
CA ASN A 3 4.38 9.94 -1.92
C ASN A 3 4.18 9.02 -0.69
N THR A 4 4.64 7.77 -0.77
CA THR A 4 4.59 6.82 0.37
C THR A 4 5.61 7.10 1.46
N LEU A 5 6.57 8.00 1.20
CA LEU A 5 7.56 8.47 2.18
C LEU A 5 6.91 9.26 3.33
N HIS A 6 5.77 9.90 3.05
CA HIS A 6 5.05 10.73 4.02
C HIS A 6 4.02 9.95 4.84
N ARG A 7 4.11 8.61 4.85
CA ARG A 7 3.29 7.79 5.75
C ARG A 7 3.64 8.10 7.20
N TYR A 8 2.62 8.40 7.98
CA TYR A 8 2.76 8.67 9.40
C TYR A 8 2.84 7.37 10.20
N GLY A 9 3.63 7.37 11.27
CA GLY A 9 3.84 6.23 12.17
C GLY A 9 5.24 6.20 12.76
N SER A 10 5.44 5.41 13.82
CA SER A 10 6.79 5.11 14.33
C SER A 10 7.50 4.11 13.41
N GLY A 11 8.83 4.09 13.37
CA GLY A 11 9.59 3.11 12.57
C GLY A 11 9.20 1.65 12.84
N GLU A 12 8.89 1.34 14.09
CA GLU A 12 8.40 0.03 14.53
C GLU A 12 7.05 -0.33 13.88
N SER A 13 6.13 0.64 13.74
CA SER A 13 4.78 0.39 13.25
C SER A 13 4.69 0.01 11.76
N PHE A 14 5.79 0.09 11.02
CA PHE A 14 5.91 -0.35 9.61
C PHE A 14 6.36 -1.82 9.48
N SER A 15 6.22 -2.67 10.51
CA SER A 15 6.73 -4.07 10.49
C SER A 15 5.98 -4.95 9.48
N ASP A 16 4.77 -4.54 9.12
CA ASP A 16 3.84 -5.17 8.20
C ASP A 16 3.56 -4.26 6.99
N ASP A 17 4.48 -3.37 6.61
CA ASP A 17 4.28 -2.40 5.52
C ASP A 17 5.51 -2.27 4.62
N TYR A 18 5.55 -3.09 3.58
CA TYR A 18 6.60 -3.10 2.54
C TYR A 18 5.98 -2.84 1.19
N ILE A 19 6.34 -1.73 0.55
CA ILE A 19 5.85 -1.38 -0.79
C ILE A 19 7.03 -1.40 -1.74
N VAL A 20 6.91 -2.17 -2.81
CA VAL A 20 7.92 -2.25 -3.86
C VAL A 20 7.31 -1.66 -5.14
N PHE A 21 7.99 -0.67 -5.70
CA PHE A 21 7.60 -0.02 -6.95
C PHE A 21 8.54 -0.41 -8.08
N ALA A 22 8.00 -0.48 -9.30
CA ALA A 22 8.79 -0.44 -10.52
C ALA A 22 8.39 0.77 -11.36
N ILE A 23 9.40 1.56 -11.74
CA ILE A 23 9.22 2.82 -12.47
C ILE A 23 10.21 2.85 -13.65
N PRO A 24 9.72 2.95 -14.90
CA PRO A 24 10.57 3.25 -16.04
C PRO A 24 10.97 4.74 -16.03
N ALA A 25 12.24 5.01 -16.28
CA ALA A 25 12.79 6.32 -16.56
C ALA A 25 12.52 6.69 -18.03
N ARG A 26 11.76 7.77 -18.23
CA ARG A 26 11.37 8.26 -19.55
C ARG A 26 12.59 8.60 -20.41
N GLY A 27 12.64 8.06 -21.62
CA GLY A 27 13.74 8.24 -22.56
C GLY A 27 14.98 7.38 -22.30
N PHE A 28 14.99 6.54 -21.26
CA PHE A 28 16.12 5.68 -20.91
C PHE A 28 15.78 4.19 -21.00
N ASN A 29 14.71 3.76 -20.33
CA ASN A 29 14.30 2.35 -20.26
C ASN A 29 12.78 2.17 -20.38
N ASP A 30 12.08 3.18 -20.90
CA ASP A 30 10.63 3.18 -21.13
C ASP A 30 10.20 2.44 -22.41
N ASN A 31 11.13 2.16 -23.32
CA ASN A 31 10.85 1.31 -24.48
C ASN A 31 10.58 -0.14 -24.03
N GLY A 32 9.44 -0.69 -24.49
CA GLY A 32 8.95 -2.01 -24.07
C GLY A 32 8.58 -2.10 -22.58
N ALA A 33 8.44 -0.96 -21.88
CA ALA A 33 8.20 -0.97 -20.44
C ALA A 33 6.88 -1.64 -20.05
N VAL A 34 5.85 -1.59 -20.90
CA VAL A 34 4.54 -2.22 -20.60
C VAL A 34 4.71 -3.71 -20.26
N GLU A 35 5.43 -4.48 -21.09
CA GLU A 35 5.62 -5.91 -20.82
C GLU A 35 6.51 -6.16 -19.60
N LYS A 36 7.53 -5.33 -19.40
CA LYS A 36 8.38 -5.39 -18.20
C LYS A 36 7.57 -5.12 -16.92
N LEU A 37 6.65 -4.16 -16.96
CA LEU A 37 5.76 -3.84 -15.84
C LEU A 37 4.75 -4.95 -15.57
N ARG A 38 4.21 -5.60 -16.61
CA ARG A 38 3.38 -6.81 -16.44
C ARG A 38 4.17 -7.95 -15.83
N GLN A 39 5.39 -8.18 -16.30
CA GLN A 39 6.28 -9.21 -15.74
C GLN A 39 6.60 -8.94 -14.26
N PHE A 40 6.83 -7.69 -13.86
CA PHE A 40 6.97 -7.32 -12.44
C PHE A 40 5.74 -7.74 -11.62
N LEU A 41 4.53 -7.45 -12.11
CA LEU A 41 3.28 -7.79 -11.41
C LEU A 41 3.05 -9.31 -11.36
N GLU A 42 3.40 -10.04 -12.41
CA GLU A 42 3.31 -11.51 -12.43
C GLU A 42 4.28 -12.16 -11.45
N ILE A 43 5.51 -11.66 -11.36
CA ILE A 43 6.48 -12.09 -10.34
C ILE A 43 5.91 -11.78 -8.94
N ALA A 44 5.35 -10.57 -8.75
CA ALA A 44 4.79 -10.17 -7.46
C ALA A 44 3.71 -11.14 -6.99
N ARG A 45 2.80 -11.55 -7.88
CA ARG A 45 1.69 -12.47 -7.60
C ARG A 45 2.14 -13.78 -6.94
N LYS A 46 3.32 -14.32 -7.31
CA LYS A 46 3.89 -15.56 -6.73
C LYS A 46 4.09 -15.44 -5.22
N TYR A 47 4.37 -14.22 -4.74
CA TYR A 47 4.66 -13.90 -3.33
C TYR A 47 3.45 -13.37 -2.56
N LYS A 48 2.24 -13.49 -3.12
CA LYS A 48 0.95 -13.22 -2.45
C LYS A 48 0.85 -11.82 -1.82
N PRO A 49 1.02 -10.74 -2.60
CA PRO A 49 0.93 -9.38 -2.08
C PRO A 49 -0.45 -9.11 -1.50
N VAL A 50 -0.53 -8.25 -0.49
CA VAL A 50 -1.78 -7.82 0.14
C VAL A 50 -2.51 -6.77 -0.68
N ASN A 51 -1.78 -6.03 -1.51
CA ASN A 51 -2.31 -5.12 -2.51
C ASN A 51 -1.35 -5.04 -3.71
N MET A 52 -1.91 -4.73 -4.87
CA MET A 52 -1.17 -4.56 -6.11
C MET A 52 -1.91 -3.56 -6.99
N GLY A 53 -1.17 -2.74 -7.73
CA GLY A 53 -1.80 -1.76 -8.60
C GLY A 53 -0.89 -1.12 -9.63
N ASP A 54 -1.57 -0.46 -10.54
CA ASP A 54 -1.00 0.40 -11.57
C ASP A 54 -1.56 1.82 -11.38
N ALA A 55 -0.68 2.83 -11.45
CA ALA A 55 -1.05 4.23 -11.32
C ALA A 55 -2.04 4.73 -12.41
N SER A 56 -2.10 4.08 -13.58
CA SER A 56 -2.99 4.48 -14.68
C SER A 56 -4.37 3.80 -14.64
N HIS A 57 -4.43 2.50 -14.33
CA HIS A 57 -5.66 1.70 -14.46
C HIS A 57 -6.25 1.23 -13.13
N GLY A 58 -5.52 1.41 -12.02
CA GLY A 58 -6.02 1.16 -10.67
C GLY A 58 -5.40 -0.04 -9.96
N SER A 59 -5.94 -0.37 -8.79
CA SER A 59 -5.50 -1.46 -7.93
C SER A 59 -6.46 -2.65 -7.91
N ILE A 60 -6.11 -3.73 -7.19
CA ILE A 60 -7.05 -4.84 -6.94
C ILE A 60 -8.30 -4.38 -6.18
N PHE A 61 -8.24 -3.24 -5.48
CA PHE A 61 -9.39 -2.63 -4.79
C PHE A 61 -10.11 -1.59 -5.66
N ARG A 62 -9.82 -1.50 -6.96
CA ARG A 62 -10.41 -0.46 -7.82
C ARG A 62 -11.95 -0.49 -7.85
N PRO A 63 -12.61 0.65 -8.13
CA PRO A 63 -14.04 0.68 -8.38
C PRO A 63 -14.43 -0.25 -9.54
N SER A 64 -15.53 -1.00 -9.39
CA SER A 64 -16.14 -1.74 -10.51
C SER A 64 -17.04 -0.79 -11.33
N LYS A 65 -17.25 -1.09 -12.61
CA LYS A 65 -18.24 -0.36 -13.44
C LYS A 65 -19.68 -0.66 -13.03
N GLU A 66 -19.91 -1.79 -12.38
CA GLU A 66 -21.25 -2.26 -11.96
C GLU A 66 -21.61 -1.80 -10.54
N LEU A 67 -20.90 -0.80 -10.00
CA LEU A 67 -21.16 -0.32 -8.64
C LEU A 67 -22.50 0.39 -8.56
N ASN A 68 -23.33 -0.06 -7.63
CA ASN A 68 -24.54 0.62 -7.18
C ASN A 68 -24.41 0.96 -5.68
N PRO A 69 -25.30 1.77 -5.09
CA PRO A 69 -25.16 2.20 -3.69
C PRO A 69 -25.08 1.07 -2.64
N THR A 70 -25.52 -0.15 -2.97
CA THR A 70 -25.43 -1.29 -2.03
C THR A 70 -23.99 -1.77 -1.80
N VAL A 71 -23.05 -1.39 -2.66
CA VAL A 71 -21.60 -1.73 -2.54
C VAL A 71 -20.96 -1.16 -1.29
N HIS A 72 -21.60 -0.16 -0.69
CA HIS A 72 -21.19 0.32 0.63
C HIS A 72 -21.45 -0.73 1.70
N TRP A 73 -22.45 -1.61 1.57
CA TRP A 73 -22.86 -2.58 2.59
C TRP A 73 -22.48 -4.02 2.24
N ARG A 74 -22.49 -4.37 0.95
CA ARG A 74 -22.19 -5.70 0.44
C ARG A 74 -21.29 -5.58 -0.77
N ARG A 75 -20.06 -6.07 -0.66
CA ARG A 75 -19.13 -6.10 -1.79
C ARG A 75 -18.29 -7.36 -1.74
N ASP A 76 -18.08 -7.93 -2.91
CA ASP A 76 -17.10 -8.98 -3.08
C ASP A 76 -15.69 -8.42 -2.85
N LEU A 77 -14.94 -9.10 -1.98
CA LEU A 77 -13.56 -8.78 -1.62
C LEU A 77 -12.56 -9.67 -2.36
N SER A 78 -13.02 -10.42 -3.37
CA SER A 78 -12.17 -11.20 -4.25
C SER A 78 -11.07 -10.33 -4.86
N ARG A 79 -9.84 -10.85 -4.81
CA ARG A 79 -8.64 -10.16 -5.29
C ARG A 79 -8.35 -10.61 -6.71
N ASP A 80 -8.79 -9.82 -7.67
CA ASP A 80 -8.54 -10.06 -9.09
C ASP A 80 -7.20 -9.44 -9.51
N PHE A 81 -6.11 -10.18 -9.29
CA PHE A 81 -4.78 -9.78 -9.73
C PHE A 81 -4.63 -9.84 -11.26
N ASP A 82 -5.31 -10.77 -11.93
CA ASP A 82 -5.24 -10.97 -13.38
C ASP A 82 -5.65 -9.69 -14.11
N SER A 83 -6.74 -9.07 -13.66
CA SER A 83 -7.23 -7.85 -14.29
C SER A 83 -6.41 -6.60 -13.97
N VAL A 84 -5.55 -6.63 -12.94
CA VAL A 84 -4.53 -5.58 -12.75
C VAL A 84 -3.43 -5.76 -13.79
N VAL A 85 -2.86 -6.96 -13.92
CA VAL A 85 -1.80 -7.26 -14.90
C VAL A 85 -2.26 -6.96 -16.32
N SER A 86 -3.43 -7.48 -16.72
CA SER A 86 -3.93 -7.34 -18.09
C SER A 86 -4.29 -5.89 -18.44
N SER A 87 -4.59 -5.05 -17.45
CA SER A 87 -4.99 -3.66 -17.67
C SER A 87 -3.83 -2.71 -17.94
N VAL A 88 -2.59 -3.08 -17.60
CA VAL A 88 -1.42 -2.25 -17.88
C VAL A 88 -1.26 -2.08 -19.38
N SER A 89 -1.62 -0.92 -19.91
CA SER A 89 -1.65 -0.64 -21.36
C SER A 89 -0.68 0.45 -21.82
N CYS A 90 -0.06 1.16 -20.88
CA CYS A 90 0.86 2.25 -21.14
C CYS A 90 2.01 2.26 -20.12
N THR A 91 3.06 3.00 -20.44
CA THR A 91 4.20 3.22 -19.54
C THR A 91 3.74 4.00 -18.31
N THR A 92 3.91 3.40 -17.13
CA THR A 92 3.32 3.83 -15.86
C THR A 92 4.18 3.36 -14.68
N THR A 93 3.74 3.63 -13.46
CA THR A 93 4.29 3.07 -12.22
C THR A 93 3.40 1.93 -11.74
N VAL A 94 4.02 0.79 -11.46
CA VAL A 94 3.35 -0.35 -10.81
C VAL A 94 3.89 -0.54 -9.40
N ALA A 95 3.05 -1.08 -8.52
CA ALA A 95 3.40 -1.33 -7.13
C ALA A 95 2.85 -2.67 -6.63
N ALA A 96 3.62 -3.31 -5.76
CA ALA A 96 3.21 -4.47 -4.96
C ALA A 96 3.41 -4.16 -3.48
N VAL A 97 2.44 -4.53 -2.65
CA VAL A 97 2.43 -4.28 -1.20
C VAL A 97 2.44 -5.62 -0.47
N PHE A 98 3.33 -5.76 0.50
CA PHE A 98 3.49 -6.95 1.34
C PHE A 98 3.37 -6.57 2.81
N ASP A 99 2.77 -7.47 3.59
CA ASP A 99 2.67 -7.39 5.05
C ASP A 99 3.68 -8.29 5.77
N ASN A 100 4.53 -8.98 5.00
CA ASN A 100 5.55 -9.87 5.50
C ASN A 100 6.90 -9.56 4.84
N GLN A 101 7.93 -9.41 5.68
CA GLN A 101 9.28 -9.07 5.24
C GLN A 101 9.90 -10.17 4.36
N ASP A 102 9.67 -11.43 4.69
CA ASP A 102 10.27 -12.56 3.96
C ASP A 102 9.69 -12.68 2.55
N GLN A 103 8.38 -12.44 2.39
CA GLN A 103 7.74 -12.35 1.08
C GLN A 103 8.30 -11.20 0.25
N ALA A 104 8.48 -10.02 0.87
CA ALA A 104 9.08 -8.88 0.18
C ALA A 104 10.53 -9.16 -0.25
N VAL A 105 11.34 -9.81 0.61
CA VAL A 105 12.72 -10.20 0.29
C VAL A 105 12.77 -11.21 -0.85
N ALA A 106 11.96 -12.26 -0.79
CA ALA A 106 11.93 -13.29 -1.84
C ALA A 106 11.46 -12.69 -3.19
N PHE A 107 10.49 -11.77 -3.15
CA PHE A 107 10.09 -11.01 -4.33
C PHE A 107 11.24 -10.17 -4.91
N ILE A 108 11.99 -9.45 -4.08
CA ILE A 108 13.13 -8.64 -4.53
C ILE A 108 14.25 -9.52 -5.11
N GLN A 109 14.47 -10.72 -4.56
CA GLN A 109 15.45 -11.68 -5.09
C GLN A 109 15.07 -12.13 -6.51
N GLU A 110 13.82 -12.53 -6.73
CA GLU A 110 13.38 -12.93 -8.07
C GLU A 110 13.36 -11.74 -9.06
N LEU A 111 13.01 -10.54 -8.60
CA LEU A 111 13.12 -9.33 -9.44
C LEU A 111 14.56 -9.04 -9.87
N LYS A 112 15.53 -9.27 -8.99
CA LYS A 112 16.96 -9.12 -9.30
C LYS A 112 17.39 -10.11 -10.37
N GLU A 113 16.94 -11.37 -10.27
CA GLU A 113 17.23 -12.41 -11.26
C GLU A 113 16.56 -12.14 -12.61
N ALA A 114 15.35 -11.56 -12.59
CA ALA A 114 14.60 -11.23 -13.79
C ALA A 114 15.20 -10.06 -14.59
N ASP A 115 16.04 -9.23 -13.96
CA ASP A 115 16.75 -8.08 -14.54
C ASP A 115 15.92 -7.30 -15.58
N LEU A 116 14.74 -6.82 -15.13
CA LEU A 116 13.78 -6.14 -16.01
C LEU A 116 14.30 -4.80 -16.55
N GLY A 117 15.45 -4.32 -16.06
CA GLY A 117 16.02 -3.01 -16.40
C GLY A 117 15.14 -1.83 -15.97
N LEU A 118 14.28 -2.01 -14.96
CA LEU A 118 13.40 -0.98 -14.38
C LEU A 118 13.99 -0.41 -13.09
N SER A 119 13.64 0.83 -12.73
CA SER A 119 14.02 1.38 -11.43
C SER A 119 13.13 0.79 -10.35
N ILE A 120 13.73 0.16 -9.34
CA ILE A 120 13.01 -0.44 -8.21
C ILE A 120 13.17 0.42 -6.96
N ASN A 121 12.04 0.81 -6.34
CA ASN A 121 12.03 1.52 -5.07
C ASN A 121 11.35 0.68 -3.99
N ILE A 122 11.95 0.59 -2.81
CA ILE A 122 11.39 -0.09 -1.63
C ILE A 122 11.03 0.98 -0.60
N SER A 123 9.75 1.09 -0.26
CA SER A 123 9.24 2.01 0.75
C SER A 123 8.78 1.26 1.99
N THR A 124 9.48 1.50 3.10
CA THR A 124 9.19 1.06 4.48
C THR A 124 10.09 1.85 5.44
N ALA A 125 10.16 1.50 6.72
CA ALA A 125 11.14 2.11 7.64
C ALA A 125 12.59 1.89 7.15
N LEU A 126 13.46 2.86 7.39
CA LEU A 126 14.81 2.91 6.79
C LEU A 126 15.65 1.65 7.08
N ASP A 127 15.64 1.22 8.34
CA ASP A 127 16.33 0.03 8.84
C ASP A 127 15.78 -1.24 8.18
N LYS A 128 14.45 -1.36 8.07
CA LYS A 128 13.76 -2.48 7.42
C LYS A 128 14.05 -2.55 5.93
N ALA A 129 14.03 -1.41 5.23
CA ALA A 129 14.37 -1.33 3.81
C ALA A 129 15.83 -1.79 3.58
N GLN A 130 16.75 -1.38 4.44
CA GLN A 130 18.15 -1.80 4.35
C GLN A 130 18.34 -3.29 4.68
N GLN A 131 17.59 -3.84 5.63
CA GLN A 131 17.59 -5.28 5.90
C GLN A 131 17.06 -6.06 4.70
N CYS A 132 15.96 -5.62 4.08
CA CYS A 132 15.41 -6.27 2.88
C CYS A 132 16.43 -6.29 1.74
N ALA A 133 17.07 -5.15 1.46
CA ALA A 133 18.10 -5.05 0.42
C ALA A 133 19.28 -6.00 0.69
N ARG A 134 19.84 -6.00 1.91
CA ARG A 134 20.95 -6.89 2.29
C ARG A 134 20.57 -8.37 2.14
N ARG A 135 19.38 -8.77 2.63
CA ARG A 135 18.90 -10.15 2.54
C ARG A 135 18.63 -10.58 1.09
N ALA A 136 18.23 -9.66 0.23
CA ALA A 136 18.08 -9.90 -1.21
C ALA A 136 19.42 -9.87 -1.97
N GLY A 137 20.54 -9.60 -1.30
CA GLY A 137 21.86 -9.46 -1.93
C GLY A 137 21.94 -8.25 -2.86
N VAL A 138 21.21 -7.17 -2.56
CA VAL A 138 21.20 -5.92 -3.32
C VAL A 138 21.86 -4.82 -2.48
N GLU A 139 22.79 -4.10 -3.09
CA GLU A 139 23.32 -2.88 -2.50
C GLU A 139 22.41 -1.69 -2.86
N ARG A 140 21.93 -0.99 -1.83
CA ARG A 140 21.04 0.16 -2.03
C ARG A 140 21.84 1.37 -2.53
N HIS A 141 21.47 1.87 -3.70
CA HIS A 141 22.10 3.05 -4.31
C HIS A 141 21.78 4.37 -3.58
N SER A 142 20.50 4.63 -3.24
CA SER A 142 20.07 5.92 -2.69
C SER A 142 19.04 5.76 -1.57
N VAL A 143 18.87 6.83 -0.78
CA VAL A 143 17.91 6.93 0.33
C VAL A 143 17.12 8.22 0.20
N GLU A 144 15.81 8.09 0.28
CA GLU A 144 14.90 9.19 0.56
C GLU A 144 14.35 9.01 1.97
N TYR A 145 14.27 10.09 2.76
CA TYR A 145 13.67 10.08 4.09
C TYR A 145 12.80 11.32 4.27
N SER A 146 11.64 11.16 4.91
CA SER A 146 10.81 12.30 5.32
C SER A 146 11.18 12.71 6.74
N LEU A 147 11.35 14.02 6.95
CA LEU A 147 11.58 14.60 8.26
C LEU A 147 10.31 14.69 9.13
N GLY A 148 9.15 14.32 8.58
CA GLY A 148 7.87 14.38 9.28
C GLY A 148 7.24 15.76 9.27
N PHE A 149 6.36 16.00 10.25
CA PHE A 149 5.58 17.23 10.37
C PHE A 149 6.23 18.23 11.33
N PHE A 150 6.26 19.51 10.96
CA PHE A 150 6.79 20.61 11.77
C PHE A 150 5.72 21.69 11.98
N GLY A 151 5.80 22.41 13.10
CA GLY A 151 4.90 23.53 13.41
C GLY A 151 3.80 23.17 14.41
N GLN A 152 2.56 23.62 14.15
CA GLN A 152 1.40 23.42 15.03
C GLN A 152 0.84 21.98 14.92
N THR A 153 1.62 21.01 15.37
CA THR A 153 1.26 19.58 15.31
C THR A 153 0.07 19.23 16.20
N ASP A 154 -0.27 20.10 17.15
CA ASP A 154 -1.46 20.03 18.00
C ASP A 154 -2.78 20.20 17.21
N ARG A 155 -2.74 20.85 16.03
CA ARG A 155 -3.90 21.03 15.15
C ARG A 155 -4.11 19.88 14.17
N MET A 156 -3.22 18.89 14.17
CA MET A 156 -3.32 17.76 13.26
C MET A 156 -4.45 16.82 13.66
N ALA A 157 -4.86 15.97 12.72
CA ALA A 157 -5.80 14.90 13.04
C ALA A 157 -5.21 13.94 14.09
N ASP A 158 -6.07 13.18 14.76
CA ASP A 158 -5.62 12.17 15.71
C ASP A 158 -4.73 11.11 15.04
N ARG A 159 -3.94 10.40 15.85
CA ARG A 159 -2.95 9.42 15.38
C ARG A 159 -3.53 8.42 14.39
N HIS A 160 -4.64 7.74 14.73
CA HIS A 160 -5.20 6.70 13.86
C HIS A 160 -5.68 7.30 12.54
N THR A 161 -6.31 8.48 12.58
CA THR A 161 -6.72 9.19 11.38
C THR A 161 -5.52 9.54 10.50
N LEU A 162 -4.41 10.01 11.05
CA LEU A 162 -3.17 10.30 10.29
C LEU A 162 -2.54 9.04 9.70
N GLU A 163 -2.34 7.97 10.50
CA GLU A 163 -1.71 6.72 10.02
C GLU A 163 -2.53 6.09 8.88
N LEU A 164 -3.87 6.13 8.95
CA LEU A 164 -4.75 5.61 7.91
C LEU A 164 -4.79 6.50 6.65
N SER A 165 -4.94 7.82 6.81
CA SER A 165 -5.11 8.75 5.68
C SER A 165 -3.83 8.94 4.86
N THR A 166 -2.67 8.98 5.52
CA THR A 166 -1.36 9.17 4.86
C THR A 166 -0.90 7.93 4.09
N MET A 167 -1.52 6.76 4.31
CA MET A 167 -1.16 5.51 3.67
C MET A 167 -1.24 5.56 2.13
N CYS A 168 -2.19 6.30 1.55
CA CYS A 168 -2.25 6.48 0.09
C CYS A 168 -1.03 7.27 -0.47
N GLY A 169 -0.40 8.11 0.34
CA GLY A 169 0.70 8.99 -0.04
C GLY A 169 0.30 10.19 -0.91
N HIS A 170 -0.79 10.09 -1.67
CA HIS A 170 -1.30 11.16 -2.55
C HIS A 170 -2.33 12.09 -1.88
N GLY A 171 -2.69 11.84 -0.61
CA GLY A 171 -3.74 12.61 0.08
C GLY A 171 -5.17 12.33 -0.42
N MET A 172 -5.40 11.21 -1.12
CA MET A 172 -6.73 10.84 -1.64
C MET A 172 -7.71 10.36 -0.56
N LEU A 173 -7.25 10.15 0.67
CA LEU A 173 -8.06 9.74 1.80
C LEU A 173 -8.39 10.94 2.68
N SER A 174 -9.62 11.45 2.57
CA SER A 174 -10.11 12.54 3.42
C SER A 174 -10.04 12.16 4.91
N PHE A 175 -9.51 13.06 5.74
CA PHE A 175 -9.45 12.88 7.19
C PHE A 175 -10.83 12.67 7.82
N ASP A 176 -11.86 13.39 7.36
CA ASP A 176 -13.21 13.27 7.89
C ASP A 176 -13.85 11.92 7.54
N PHE A 177 -13.54 11.41 6.35
CA PHE A 177 -14.01 10.08 5.94
C PHE A 177 -13.34 8.98 6.76
N VAL A 178 -12.03 9.07 6.97
CA VAL A 178 -11.28 8.14 7.83
C VAL A 178 -11.83 8.18 9.26
N ARG A 179 -12.01 9.37 9.85
CA ARG A 179 -12.55 9.53 11.21
C ARG A 179 -13.93 8.89 11.34
N LYS A 180 -14.80 9.09 10.36
CA LYS A 180 -16.12 8.45 10.32
C LYS A 180 -16.03 6.92 10.31
N LEU A 181 -15.10 6.34 9.56
CA LEU A 181 -14.89 4.89 9.54
C LEU A 181 -14.32 4.36 10.85
N VAL A 182 -13.39 5.09 11.48
CA VAL A 182 -12.88 4.77 12.82
C VAL A 182 -14.04 4.70 13.82
N GLU A 183 -14.91 5.71 13.85
CA GLU A 183 -16.06 5.74 14.75
C GLU A 183 -17.06 4.61 14.44
N TRP A 184 -17.31 4.30 13.16
CA TRP A 184 -18.15 3.16 12.79
C TRP A 184 -17.58 1.82 13.23
N VAL A 185 -16.25 1.65 13.19
CA VAL A 185 -15.60 0.43 13.67
C VAL A 185 -15.69 0.32 15.19
N LYS A 186 -15.48 1.42 15.93
CA LYS A 186 -15.66 1.46 17.40
C LYS A 186 -17.10 1.14 17.81
N GLN A 187 -18.08 1.64 17.07
CA GLN A 187 -19.51 1.41 17.30
C GLN A 187 -19.98 0.01 16.84
N GLY A 188 -19.10 -0.84 16.29
CA GLY A 188 -19.47 -2.15 15.76
C GLY A 188 -20.33 -2.10 14.49
N ARG A 189 -20.47 -0.93 13.86
CA ARG A 189 -21.22 -0.74 12.61
C ARG A 189 -20.48 -1.26 11.39
N ARG A 190 -19.16 -1.45 11.51
CA ARG A 190 -18.25 -2.02 10.49
C ARG A 190 -17.17 -2.87 11.14
N THR A 191 -16.74 -3.91 10.44
CA THR A 191 -15.52 -4.62 10.82
C THR A 191 -14.27 -3.85 10.34
N PRO A 192 -13.09 -4.05 10.96
CA PRO A 192 -11.82 -3.50 10.48
C PRO A 192 -11.56 -3.82 9.01
N GLU A 193 -11.87 -5.03 8.56
CA GLU A 193 -11.67 -5.51 7.18
C GLU A 193 -12.57 -4.75 6.20
N GLN A 194 -13.84 -4.54 6.57
CA GLN A 194 -14.78 -3.76 5.75
C GLN A 194 -14.33 -2.30 5.64
N ALA A 195 -13.86 -1.70 6.74
CA ALA A 195 -13.39 -0.32 6.76
C ALA A 195 -12.07 -0.16 5.97
N SER A 196 -11.14 -1.10 6.13
CA SER A 196 -9.88 -1.17 5.38
C SER A 196 -10.11 -1.30 3.88
N ALA A 197 -10.93 -2.26 3.45
CA ALA A 197 -11.29 -2.43 2.04
C ALA A 197 -12.02 -1.19 1.50
N THR A 198 -12.82 -0.51 2.32
CA THR A 198 -13.51 0.73 1.95
C THR A 198 -12.52 1.85 1.62
N LEU A 199 -11.47 2.03 2.45
CA LEU A 199 -10.43 3.04 2.24
C LEU A 199 -9.53 2.70 1.05
N ALA A 200 -9.14 1.43 0.88
CA ALA A 200 -8.23 1.00 -0.18
C ALA A 200 -8.70 1.41 -1.59
N ARG A 201 -10.02 1.48 -1.82
CA ARG A 201 -10.63 1.91 -3.10
C ARG A 201 -10.27 3.32 -3.53
N PHE A 202 -10.05 4.21 -2.58
CA PHE A 202 -9.70 5.61 -2.84
C PHE A 202 -8.20 5.77 -3.12
N CYS A 203 -7.40 4.73 -2.86
CA CYS A 203 -6.02 4.66 -3.31
C CYS A 203 -5.96 4.03 -4.72
N SER A 204 -6.10 4.87 -5.75
CA SER A 204 -6.10 4.42 -7.15
C SER A 204 -4.85 3.61 -7.52
N CYS A 205 -3.66 4.07 -7.15
CA CYS A 205 -2.39 3.42 -7.51
C CYS A 205 -2.06 2.12 -6.75
N GLY A 206 -2.88 1.69 -5.78
CA GLY A 206 -2.72 0.38 -5.13
C GLY A 206 -1.61 0.24 -4.10
N VAL A 207 -1.09 1.35 -3.57
CA VAL A 207 -0.06 1.30 -2.52
C VAL A 207 -0.63 1.12 -1.11
N PHE A 208 -1.93 1.37 -0.91
CA PHE A 208 -2.57 1.24 0.40
C PHE A 208 -2.44 -0.18 0.94
N ASN A 209 -2.01 -0.32 2.19
CA ASN A 209 -1.82 -1.62 2.83
C ASN A 209 -3.06 -2.02 3.64
N PRO A 210 -3.91 -2.94 3.14
CA PRO A 210 -5.14 -3.29 3.82
C PRO A 210 -4.88 -4.02 5.15
N THR A 211 -3.81 -4.80 5.27
CA THR A 211 -3.45 -5.51 6.51
C THR A 211 -3.12 -4.52 7.62
N ARG A 212 -2.22 -3.57 7.32
CA ARG A 212 -1.86 -2.51 8.28
C ARG A 212 -3.09 -1.69 8.68
N ALA A 213 -3.95 -1.34 7.73
CA ALA A 213 -5.18 -0.60 8.03
C ALA A 213 -6.13 -1.38 8.94
N CYS A 214 -6.30 -2.70 8.74
CA CYS A 214 -7.09 -3.54 9.64
C CYS A 214 -6.54 -3.51 11.07
N ARG A 215 -5.21 -3.62 11.23
CA ARG A 215 -4.55 -3.53 12.54
C ARG A 215 -4.79 -2.18 13.21
N LEU A 216 -4.62 -1.07 12.49
CA LEU A 216 -4.89 0.28 13.01
C LEU A 216 -6.36 0.48 13.41
N PHE A 217 -7.30 -0.06 12.64
CA PHE A 217 -8.72 -0.04 13.01
C PHE A 217 -9.00 -0.87 14.27
N GLN A 218 -8.33 -2.01 14.44
CA GLN A 218 -8.46 -2.83 15.64
C GLN A 218 -7.86 -2.15 16.88
N GLU A 219 -6.68 -1.53 16.75
CA GLU A 219 -6.06 -0.71 17.81
C GLU A 219 -6.98 0.43 18.25
N SER A 220 -7.68 1.06 17.30
CA SER A 220 -8.60 2.18 17.59
C SER A 220 -9.80 1.81 18.47
N LYS A 221 -10.15 0.52 18.59
CA LYS A 221 -11.23 0.07 19.48
C LYS A 221 -10.83 0.10 20.96
N GLY A 222 -9.54 0.17 21.28
CA GLY A 222 -9.04 -0.01 22.63
C GLY A 222 -9.15 -1.47 23.12
N PRO A 223 -8.76 -1.76 24.38
CA PRO A 223 -8.93 -3.10 24.96
C PRO A 223 -10.42 -3.48 25.00
N SER A 224 -10.73 -4.70 24.56
CA SER A 224 -12.11 -5.21 24.53
C SER A 224 -12.74 -5.14 25.93
N SER A 225 -13.88 -4.46 26.05
CA SER A 225 -14.67 -4.40 27.29
C SER A 225 -15.19 -5.76 27.77
N SER A 226 -14.98 -6.83 26.99
CA SER A 226 -15.24 -8.22 27.40
C SER A 226 -14.27 -8.78 28.44
N LEU A 227 -13.20 -8.05 28.80
CA LEU A 227 -12.23 -8.42 29.84
C LEU A 227 -12.42 -7.64 31.16
N MET A 228 -13.51 -6.87 31.29
CA MET A 228 -13.86 -6.12 32.51
C MET A 228 -15.12 -6.66 33.22
N LYS A 229 -15.39 -7.97 33.09
CA LYS A 229 -16.40 -8.66 33.90
C LYS A 229 -15.76 -9.76 34.72
#